data_AF-M1A8B5-F1
#
_entry.id   AF-M1A8B5-F1
#
_cell.length_a   1.000
_cell.length_b   1.000
_cell.length_c   1.000
_cell.angle_alpha   90.00
_cell.angle_beta   90.00
_cell.angle_gamma   90.00
#
_symmetry.space_group_name_H-M   'P 1'
#
loop_
_entity.id
_entity.type
_entity.pdbx_description
1 polymer ?
#
loop_
_entity_poly.entity_id
_entity_poly.type
_entity_poly.pdbx_seq_one_letter_code
_entity_poly.pdbx_strand_id
1 'polypeptide(L)'
;MKILQILRRKLSSSQIRSTATPSLSLAFFYRQLHSSSNPASFGVAFDIDGVLLRGSNPIGGSPRALKRFYDDSGTLKVPYVFLTNGGGVPESKRAKELGSLLDVNILPLQVIQGHSPFKQLMRRFENELIVAVGKGEPAEVMSEYGFKNVLSIDEYASCFDNIDPLAQYKKWTDKLDGNQSSKSKHTALSNDPCSQRVAAVFVVSDSVDWSRDIQVLCDILRTGGLPGKEIAHQPPLFFANDDLAYQALFPSERLGMGAFRIAVESVFNA
;
A
#
# COMPACT_ATOMS: atom_id res chain seq x y z
N MET A 1 12.20 2.26 -0.94
CA MET A 1 11.26 2.68 -2.00
C MET A 1 12.05 2.87 -3.29
N LYS A 2 11.97 1.91 -4.21
CA LYS A 2 12.57 2.08 -5.55
C LYS A 2 11.64 2.99 -6.34
N ILE A 3 12.16 4.12 -6.80
CA ILE A 3 11.46 4.99 -7.75
C ILE A 3 11.80 4.46 -9.13
N LEU A 4 10.79 3.97 -9.86
CA LEU A 4 10.97 3.59 -11.25
C LEU A 4 10.86 4.88 -12.10
N GLN A 5 11.97 5.62 -12.23
CA GLN A 5 12.13 6.63 -13.29
C GLN A 5 12.85 5.97 -14.47
N ILE A 6 12.09 5.32 -15.36
CA ILE A 6 12.64 4.76 -16.61
C ILE A 6 12.60 5.86 -17.67
N LEU A 7 13.58 6.76 -17.63
CA LEU A 7 13.97 7.52 -18.81
C LEU A 7 15.49 7.35 -19.01
N ARG A 8 15.84 6.64 -20.08
CA ARG A 8 17.20 6.65 -20.63
C ARG A 8 17.52 8.06 -21.14
N ARG A 9 18.28 8.84 -20.37
CA ARG A 9 19.36 9.73 -20.87
C ARG A 9 20.16 10.25 -19.67
N LYS A 10 21.49 10.10 -19.75
CA LYS A 10 22.48 10.61 -18.78
C LYS A 10 22.15 12.06 -18.40
N LEU A 11 21.79 12.29 -17.15
CA LEU A 11 21.83 13.61 -16.54
C LEU A 11 22.67 13.53 -15.26
N SER A 12 23.59 14.49 -15.18
CA SER A 12 24.65 14.68 -14.21
C SER A 12 24.17 14.56 -12.75
N SER A 13 25.00 13.93 -11.93
CA SER A 13 24.84 13.84 -10.48
C SER A 13 24.84 15.22 -9.83
N SER A 14 23.67 15.67 -9.38
CA SER A 14 23.58 16.69 -8.33
C SER A 14 23.17 16.00 -7.04
N GLN A 15 24.00 16.18 -6.01
CA GLN A 15 23.84 15.61 -4.68
C GLN A 15 22.58 16.16 -4.02
N ILE A 16 21.59 15.30 -3.78
CA ILE A 16 20.49 15.58 -2.86
C ILE A 16 21.05 15.38 -1.44
N ARG A 17 21.45 16.47 -0.78
CA ARG A 17 21.65 16.47 0.67
C ARG A 17 20.28 16.56 1.34
N SER A 18 19.78 15.45 1.87
CA SER A 18 18.66 15.47 2.81
C SER A 18 19.18 15.71 4.22
N THR A 19 19.04 16.94 4.71
CA THR A 19 19.08 17.21 6.15
C THR A 19 17.64 17.22 6.66
N ALA A 20 17.06 16.04 6.83
CA ALA A 20 15.80 15.88 7.54
C ALA A 20 16.13 15.52 9.00
N THR A 21 15.99 16.47 9.90
CA THR A 21 16.03 16.23 11.34
C THR A 21 14.76 15.47 11.77
N PRO A 22 14.85 14.28 12.40
CA PRO A 22 13.69 13.59 12.93
C PRO A 22 13.50 14.02 14.38
N SER A 23 12.61 14.97 14.68
CA SER A 23 12.54 15.48 16.07
C SER A 23 11.15 15.55 16.71
N LEU A 24 10.04 15.46 15.96
CA LEU A 24 8.70 15.55 16.58
C LEU A 24 7.89 14.25 16.56
N SER A 25 7.93 13.48 15.47
CA SER A 25 7.20 12.21 15.38
C SER A 25 7.83 11.11 16.25
N LEU A 26 9.16 10.97 16.22
CA LEU A 26 9.88 9.94 16.96
C LEU A 26 9.72 10.09 18.49
N ALA A 27 9.66 11.32 18.99
CA ALA A 27 9.47 11.62 20.41
C ALA A 27 8.05 11.25 20.90
N PHE A 28 7.03 11.45 20.06
CA PHE A 28 5.66 11.02 20.35
C PHE A 28 5.51 9.49 20.34
N PHE A 29 6.13 8.82 19.36
CA PHE A 29 6.21 7.35 19.32
C PHE A 29 6.83 6.78 20.61
N TYR A 30 7.93 7.37 21.08
CA TYR A 30 8.61 6.92 22.29
C TYR A 30 7.75 7.14 23.54
N ARG A 31 7.06 8.28 23.65
CA ARG A 31 6.27 8.63 24.85
C ARG A 31 4.96 7.86 24.99
N GLN A 32 4.34 7.47 23.87
CA GLN A 32 3.09 6.71 23.87
C GLN A 32 3.30 5.21 24.08
N LEU A 33 4.49 4.69 23.77
CA LEU A 33 4.87 3.28 23.99
C LEU A 33 5.58 3.06 25.34
N HIS A 34 6.16 4.11 25.96
CA HIS A 34 6.87 4.01 27.23
C HIS A 34 6.12 4.71 28.37
N SER A 35 5.44 3.92 29.20
CA SER A 35 4.90 4.34 30.51
C SER A 35 5.76 3.92 31.69
N SER A 36 6.86 3.17 31.49
CA SER A 36 7.66 2.59 32.57
C SER A 36 8.86 3.44 32.97
N SER A 37 9.19 3.45 34.26
CA SER A 37 10.28 4.24 34.86
C SER A 37 11.69 3.74 34.54
N ASN A 38 11.82 2.57 33.89
CA ASN A 38 13.08 2.00 33.39
C ASN A 38 12.82 1.32 32.03
N PRO A 39 13.03 2.02 30.90
CA PRO A 39 12.81 1.43 29.57
C PRO A 39 13.82 0.31 29.30
N ALA A 40 13.37 -0.75 28.63
CA ALA A 40 14.27 -1.81 28.16
C ALA A 40 15.38 -1.23 27.26
N SER A 41 16.59 -1.78 27.35
CA SER A 41 17.74 -1.34 26.55
C SER A 41 17.67 -1.77 25.08
N PHE A 42 16.58 -2.42 24.67
CA PHE A 42 16.39 -2.98 23.34
C PHE A 42 14.91 -2.95 22.95
N GLY A 43 14.64 -3.08 21.65
CA GLY A 43 13.31 -3.31 21.11
C GLY A 43 13.33 -4.41 20.05
N VAL A 44 12.15 -4.92 19.68
CA VAL A 44 12.01 -6.04 18.73
C VAL A 44 11.12 -5.64 17.56
N ALA A 45 11.55 -5.93 16.34
CA ALA A 45 10.71 -5.87 15.15
C ALA A 45 10.31 -7.29 14.76
N PHE A 46 9.02 -7.58 14.75
CA PHE A 46 8.50 -8.88 14.34
C PHE A 46 8.01 -8.82 12.91
N ASP A 47 8.54 -9.70 12.06
CA ASP A 47 7.80 -10.09 10.88
C ASP A 47 6.51 -10.82 11.30
N ILE A 48 5.50 -10.80 10.42
CA ILE A 48 4.19 -11.37 10.69
C ILE A 48 4.08 -12.75 10.03
N ASP A 49 4.18 -12.78 8.70
CA ASP A 49 3.86 -13.94 7.89
C ASP A 49 5.00 -14.97 7.96
N GLY A 50 4.70 -16.15 8.48
CA GLY A 50 5.69 -17.20 8.70
C GLY A 50 6.46 -17.09 10.02
N VAL A 51 6.31 -15.99 10.77
CA VAL A 51 6.92 -15.80 12.10
C VAL A 51 5.89 -15.86 13.21
N LEU A 52 4.91 -14.96 13.20
CA LEU A 52 3.87 -14.90 14.23
C LEU A 52 2.58 -15.59 13.79
N LEU A 53 2.24 -15.47 12.50
CA LEU A 53 1.02 -15.99 11.90
C LEU A 53 1.34 -16.77 10.62
N ARG A 54 0.52 -17.77 10.30
CA ARG A 54 0.43 -18.40 8.97
C ARG A 54 -1.01 -18.28 8.50
N GLY A 55 -1.25 -17.33 7.59
CA GLY A 55 -2.63 -16.87 7.32
C GLY A 55 -3.23 -16.24 8.57
N SER A 56 -4.40 -16.70 8.99
CA SER A 56 -5.05 -16.26 10.23
C SER A 56 -4.68 -17.09 11.47
N ASN A 57 -3.78 -18.06 11.36
CA ASN A 57 -3.46 -18.98 12.46
C ASN A 57 -2.16 -18.55 13.16
N PRO A 58 -2.17 -18.35 14.49
CA PRO A 58 -0.95 -18.16 15.27
C PRO A 58 0.01 -19.34 15.14
N ILE A 59 1.29 -19.03 14.92
CA ILE A 59 2.35 -20.04 14.83
C ILE A 59 2.85 -20.37 16.24
N GLY A 60 2.71 -21.65 16.63
CA GLY A 60 3.27 -22.17 17.87
C GLY A 60 2.82 -21.36 19.09
N GLY A 61 3.78 -20.84 19.84
CA GLY A 61 3.54 -20.06 21.07
C GLY A 61 3.50 -18.54 20.86
N SER A 62 3.30 -18.03 19.64
CA SER A 62 3.42 -16.59 19.36
C SER A 62 2.57 -15.68 20.26
N PRO A 63 1.30 -16.01 20.63
CA PRO A 63 0.54 -15.19 21.58
C PRO A 63 1.21 -15.13 22.96
N ARG A 64 1.70 -16.28 23.44
CA ARG A 64 2.38 -16.38 24.75
C ARG A 64 3.72 -15.66 24.73
N ALA A 65 4.43 -15.65 23.60
CA ALA A 65 5.68 -14.92 23.45
C ALA A 65 5.45 -13.41 23.55
N LEU A 66 4.43 -12.88 22.86
CA LEU A 66 4.09 -11.45 22.91
C LEU A 66 3.63 -11.00 24.29
N LYS A 67 2.88 -11.84 25.02
CA LYS A 67 2.49 -11.53 26.42
C LYS A 67 3.68 -11.31 27.34
N ARG A 68 4.87 -11.88 27.05
CA ARG A 68 6.10 -11.64 27.84
C ARG A 68 6.70 -10.25 27.67
N PHE A 69 6.23 -9.47 26.69
CA PHE A 69 6.64 -8.08 26.49
C PHE A 69 5.90 -7.12 27.43
N TYR A 70 4.90 -7.61 28.16
CA TYR A 70 4.13 -6.87 29.14
C TYR A 70 4.51 -7.30 30.55
N ASP A 71 4.38 -6.39 31.51
CA ASP A 71 4.44 -6.74 32.94
C ASP A 71 3.07 -7.21 33.47
N ASP A 72 3.01 -7.58 34.75
CA ASP A 72 1.79 -8.08 35.39
C ASP A 72 0.67 -7.04 35.45
N SER A 73 0.97 -5.75 35.26
CA SER A 73 -0.01 -4.66 35.18
C SER A 73 -0.58 -4.48 33.76
N GLY A 74 -0.06 -5.23 32.78
CA GLY A 74 -0.39 -5.06 31.36
C GLY A 74 0.34 -3.88 30.70
N THR A 75 1.35 -3.31 31.36
CA THR A 75 2.16 -2.23 30.80
C THR A 75 3.27 -2.80 29.93
N LEU A 76 3.50 -2.19 28.76
CA LEU A 76 4.55 -2.63 27.84
C LEU A 76 5.93 -2.42 28.48
N LYS A 77 6.66 -3.51 28.71
CA LYS A 77 8.00 -3.54 29.30
C LYS A 77 9.10 -3.45 28.24
N VAL A 78 8.90 -4.14 27.11
CA VAL A 78 9.85 -4.17 25.99
C VAL A 78 9.16 -3.62 24.75
N PRO A 79 9.67 -2.54 24.13
CA PRO A 79 9.07 -1.97 22.94
C PRO A 79 9.18 -2.94 21.77
N TYR A 80 8.08 -3.09 21.02
CA TYR A 80 8.10 -3.86 19.79
C TYR A 80 7.19 -3.27 18.73
N VAL A 81 7.52 -3.58 17.48
CA VAL A 81 6.72 -3.26 16.29
C VAL A 81 6.53 -4.52 15.45
N PHE A 82 5.44 -4.56 14.69
CA PHE A 82 5.26 -5.47 13.57
C PHE A 82 5.79 -4.79 12.31
N LEU A 83 6.63 -5.47 11.57
CA LEU A 83 7.24 -5.00 10.33
C LEU A 83 7.02 -6.04 9.25
N THR A 84 6.17 -5.74 8.28
CA THR A 84 5.81 -6.66 7.20
C THR A 84 5.87 -5.97 5.84
N ASN A 85 6.26 -6.72 4.80
CA ASN A 85 6.13 -6.28 3.42
C ASN A 85 4.69 -6.37 2.91
N GLY A 86 3.83 -7.14 3.60
CA GLY A 86 2.40 -7.24 3.33
C GLY A 86 1.66 -5.92 3.57
N GLY A 87 0.40 -5.88 3.17
CA GLY A 87 -0.38 -4.65 3.17
C GLY A 87 -1.76 -4.79 2.57
N GLY A 88 -2.39 -3.63 2.37
CA GLY A 88 -3.65 -3.49 1.66
C GLY A 88 -4.81 -3.04 2.54
N VAL A 89 -4.61 -2.79 3.83
CA VAL A 89 -5.61 -2.21 4.73
C VAL A 89 -4.94 -1.19 5.64
N PRO A 90 -5.69 -0.25 6.22
CA PRO A 90 -5.14 0.67 7.21
C PRO A 90 -4.43 -0.03 8.37
N GLU A 91 -3.37 0.59 8.91
CA GLU A 91 -2.65 0.05 10.07
C GLU A 91 -3.57 -0.10 11.29
N SER A 92 -4.58 0.74 11.41
CA SER A 92 -5.61 0.68 12.45
C SER A 92 -6.40 -0.62 12.41
N LYS A 93 -6.84 -1.01 11.21
CA LYS A 93 -7.56 -2.25 10.95
C LYS A 93 -6.66 -3.47 11.14
N ARG A 94 -5.42 -3.40 10.65
CA ARG A 94 -4.44 -4.48 10.82
C ARG A 94 -4.05 -4.68 12.30
N ALA A 95 -3.86 -3.61 13.06
CA ALA A 95 -3.58 -3.67 14.49
C ALA A 95 -4.71 -4.36 15.27
N LYS A 96 -5.97 -4.01 14.96
CA LYS A 96 -7.14 -4.65 15.58
C LYS A 96 -7.22 -6.15 15.25
N GLU A 97 -6.98 -6.52 14.00
CA GLU A 97 -6.95 -7.93 13.57
C GLU A 97 -5.85 -8.70 14.31
N LEU A 98 -4.61 -8.20 14.28
CA LEU A 98 -3.48 -8.81 14.98
C LEU A 98 -3.77 -8.94 16.47
N GLY A 99 -4.38 -7.93 17.08
CA GLY A 99 -4.68 -7.94 18.51
C GLY A 99 -5.68 -9.03 18.88
N SER A 100 -6.68 -9.24 18.03
CA SER A 100 -7.63 -10.35 18.17
C SER A 100 -6.98 -11.72 17.98
N LEU A 101 -6.07 -11.86 17.01
CA LEU A 101 -5.43 -13.15 16.71
C LEU A 101 -4.36 -13.55 17.73
N LEU A 102 -3.64 -12.56 18.27
CA LEU A 102 -2.50 -12.76 19.16
C LEU A 102 -2.84 -12.53 20.64
N ASP A 103 -4.10 -12.19 20.94
CA ASP A 103 -4.62 -11.99 22.29
C ASP A 103 -3.77 -10.99 23.11
N VAL A 104 -3.45 -9.86 22.47
CA VAL A 104 -2.71 -8.72 23.04
C VAL A 104 -3.26 -7.43 22.45
N ASN A 105 -3.27 -6.34 23.22
CA ASN A 105 -3.64 -5.03 22.68
C ASN A 105 -2.50 -4.51 21.77
N ILE A 106 -2.82 -4.12 20.54
CA ILE A 106 -1.85 -3.62 19.57
C ILE A 106 -2.29 -2.25 19.09
N LEU A 107 -1.41 -1.27 19.24
CA LEU A 107 -1.64 0.08 18.74
C LEU A 107 -1.34 0.15 17.23
N PRO A 108 -2.05 1.00 16.46
CA PRO A 108 -1.75 1.21 15.04
C PRO A 108 -0.29 1.65 14.81
N LEU A 109 0.27 2.42 15.74
CA LEU A 109 1.67 2.88 15.70
C LEU A 109 2.69 1.72 15.83
N GLN A 110 2.27 0.56 16.33
CA GLN A 110 3.13 -0.62 16.38
C GLN A 110 3.13 -1.39 15.07
N VAL A 111 2.31 -1.04 14.08
CA VAL A 111 2.21 -1.76 12.81
C VAL A 111 2.87 -0.95 11.70
N ILE A 112 3.83 -1.59 11.02
CA ILE A 112 4.53 -1.04 9.86
C ILE A 112 4.35 -2.03 8.71
N GLN A 113 3.55 -1.63 7.72
CA GLN A 113 3.24 -2.39 6.51
C GLN A 113 4.09 -1.86 5.34
N GLY A 114 4.12 -2.59 4.23
CA GLY A 114 4.92 -2.20 3.05
C GLY A 114 4.58 -0.78 2.56
N HIS A 115 3.33 -0.36 2.69
CA HIS A 115 2.85 0.96 2.29
C HIS A 115 3.07 2.07 3.33
N SER A 116 3.41 1.77 4.58
CA SER A 116 3.60 2.80 5.64
C SER A 116 4.58 3.92 5.26
N PRO A 117 5.68 3.67 4.52
CA PRO A 117 6.58 4.73 4.05
C PRO A 117 5.93 5.75 3.12
N PHE A 118 4.82 5.43 2.45
CA PHE A 118 4.13 6.38 1.56
C PHE A 118 3.58 7.62 2.29
N LYS A 119 3.42 7.57 3.62
CA LYS A 119 3.14 8.76 4.46
C LYS A 119 4.13 9.90 4.19
N GLN A 120 5.38 9.59 3.85
CA GLN A 120 6.42 10.59 3.55
C GLN A 120 6.18 11.32 2.22
N LEU A 121 5.40 10.74 1.31
CA LEU A 121 5.09 11.31 -0.01
C LEU A 121 3.82 12.16 -0.01
N MET A 122 3.03 12.15 1.07
CA MET A 122 1.78 12.91 1.16
C MET A 122 1.99 14.39 0.80
N ARG A 123 3.00 15.06 1.38
CA ARG A 123 3.24 16.49 1.13
C ARG A 123 3.45 16.83 -0.35
N ARG A 124 3.91 15.88 -1.16
CA ARG A 124 4.16 16.08 -2.60
C ARG A 124 2.90 15.94 -3.44
N PHE A 125 1.94 15.13 -3.00
CA PHE A 125 0.76 14.76 -3.79
C PHE A 125 -0.56 14.97 -3.05
N GLU A 126 -0.56 15.74 -1.95
CA GLU A 126 -1.71 15.89 -1.03
C GLU A 126 -3.02 16.21 -1.75
N ASN A 127 -2.98 17.16 -2.70
CA ASN A 127 -4.15 17.63 -3.44
C ASN A 127 -4.15 17.15 -4.91
N GLU A 128 -3.21 16.28 -5.28
CA GLU A 128 -3.11 15.75 -6.64
C GLU A 128 -3.93 14.47 -6.78
N LEU A 129 -4.49 14.20 -7.96
CA LEU A 129 -5.14 12.92 -8.23
C LEU A 129 -4.09 11.80 -8.25
N ILE A 130 -4.24 10.81 -7.37
CA ILE A 130 -3.41 9.61 -7.34
C ILE A 130 -4.27 8.35 -7.50
N VAL A 131 -3.69 7.33 -8.11
CA VAL A 131 -4.31 6.00 -8.21
C VAL A 131 -3.62 5.04 -7.26
N ALA A 132 -4.41 4.35 -6.43
CA ALA A 132 -3.97 3.34 -5.48
C ALA A 132 -4.31 1.94 -5.98
N VAL A 133 -3.31 1.07 -6.07
CA VAL A 133 -3.41 -0.27 -6.66
C VAL A 133 -3.19 -1.34 -5.60
N GLY A 134 -4.02 -2.37 -5.59
CA GLY A 134 -3.81 -3.58 -4.79
C GLY A 134 -5.06 -4.11 -4.10
N LYS A 135 -4.94 -5.30 -3.49
CA LYS A 135 -5.98 -5.94 -2.69
C LYS A 135 -6.33 -5.15 -1.43
N GLY A 136 -7.56 -5.35 -0.94
CA GLY A 136 -8.07 -4.74 0.29
C GLY A 136 -8.68 -3.36 0.02
N GLU A 137 -8.23 -2.36 0.76
CA GLU A 137 -8.72 -0.98 0.78
C GLU A 137 -7.57 0.00 0.47
N PRO A 138 -6.90 -0.11 -0.70
CA PRO A 138 -5.72 0.71 -1.01
C PRO A 138 -6.03 2.22 -1.04
N ALA A 139 -7.24 2.61 -1.48
CA ALA A 139 -7.67 4.00 -1.49
C ALA A 139 -7.87 4.57 -0.07
N GLU A 140 -8.41 3.77 0.84
CA GLU A 140 -8.60 4.14 2.25
C GLU A 140 -7.24 4.32 2.96
N VAL A 141 -6.29 3.40 2.72
CA VAL A 141 -4.91 3.50 3.22
C VAL A 141 -4.29 4.85 2.84
N MET A 142 -4.36 5.21 1.56
CA MET A 142 -3.76 6.47 1.09
C MET A 142 -4.53 7.68 1.63
N SER A 143 -5.85 7.60 1.78
CA SER A 143 -6.66 8.66 2.37
C SER A 143 -6.30 8.91 3.84
N GLU A 144 -6.11 7.86 4.64
CA GLU A 144 -5.65 7.99 6.04
C GLU A 144 -4.26 8.62 6.16
N TYR A 145 -3.42 8.50 5.13
CA TYR A 145 -2.11 9.15 5.11
C TYR A 145 -2.18 10.65 4.80
N GLY A 146 -3.36 11.15 4.40
CA GLY A 146 -3.62 12.56 4.11
C GLY A 146 -3.66 12.91 2.62
N PHE A 147 -3.65 11.94 1.71
CA PHE A 147 -3.90 12.20 0.29
C PHE A 147 -5.40 12.45 0.10
N LYS A 148 -5.77 13.55 -0.56
CA LYS A 148 -7.17 14.00 -0.63
C LYS A 148 -7.92 13.49 -1.87
N ASN A 149 -7.21 13.31 -2.97
CA ASN A 149 -7.79 12.93 -4.26
C ASN A 149 -7.27 11.54 -4.64
N VAL A 150 -7.90 10.51 -4.09
CA VAL A 150 -7.47 9.11 -4.25
C VAL A 150 -8.57 8.33 -4.95
N LEU A 151 -8.21 7.57 -5.97
CA LEU A 151 -9.05 6.53 -6.55
C LEU A 151 -8.33 5.18 -6.42
N SER A 152 -9.07 4.13 -6.11
CA SER A 152 -8.60 2.76 -6.36
C SER A 152 -8.48 2.52 -7.87
N ILE A 153 -7.67 1.54 -8.26
CA ILE A 153 -7.55 1.17 -9.68
C ILE A 153 -8.87 0.68 -10.26
N ASP A 154 -9.72 0.04 -9.45
CA ASP A 154 -11.07 -0.39 -9.82
C ASP A 154 -11.97 0.82 -10.14
N GLU A 155 -12.01 1.82 -9.25
CA GLU A 155 -12.76 3.06 -9.46
C GLU A 155 -12.24 3.84 -10.67
N TYR A 156 -10.92 3.96 -10.83
CA TYR A 156 -10.33 4.66 -11.96
C TYR A 156 -10.62 3.95 -13.29
N ALA A 157 -10.57 2.61 -13.34
CA ALA A 157 -10.93 1.85 -14.53
C ALA A 157 -12.40 2.03 -14.91
N SER A 158 -13.30 2.18 -13.93
CA SER A 158 -14.74 2.38 -14.17
C SER A 158 -15.07 3.70 -14.88
N CYS A 159 -14.14 4.66 -14.91
CA CYS A 159 -14.26 5.90 -15.68
C CYS A 159 -14.23 5.70 -17.20
N PHE A 160 -13.74 4.57 -17.68
CA PHE A 160 -13.43 4.36 -19.10
C PHE A 160 -14.10 3.11 -19.64
N ASP A 161 -15.05 3.31 -20.58
CA ASP A 161 -15.68 2.21 -21.28
C ASP A 161 -14.66 1.37 -22.04
N ASN A 162 -14.73 0.05 -21.89
CA ASN A 162 -13.90 -0.93 -22.58
C ASN A 162 -12.38 -0.83 -22.31
N ILE A 163 -11.95 -0.14 -21.25
CA ILE A 163 -10.52 -0.13 -20.84
C ILE A 163 -10.02 -1.53 -20.47
N ASP A 164 -10.93 -2.39 -20.01
CA ASP A 164 -10.69 -3.80 -19.77
C ASP A 164 -11.51 -4.65 -20.78
N PRO A 165 -10.90 -5.12 -21.88
CA PRO A 165 -11.60 -5.93 -22.87
C PRO A 165 -12.03 -7.30 -22.32
N LEU A 166 -11.46 -7.74 -21.20
CA LEU A 166 -11.79 -9.01 -20.57
C LEU A 166 -12.83 -8.89 -19.46
N ALA A 167 -13.34 -7.68 -19.17
CA ALA A 167 -14.31 -7.44 -18.09
C ALA A 167 -15.52 -8.38 -18.16
N GLN A 168 -16.06 -8.62 -19.36
CA GLN A 168 -17.21 -9.52 -19.57
C GLN A 168 -16.97 -10.99 -19.13
N TYR A 169 -15.71 -11.41 -18.98
CA TYR A 169 -15.35 -12.76 -18.54
C TYR A 169 -15.07 -12.83 -17.03
N LYS A 170 -15.03 -11.68 -16.33
CA LYS A 170 -14.64 -11.56 -14.93
C LYS A 170 -15.85 -11.59 -14.00
N LYS A 171 -16.62 -12.68 -14.00
CA LYS A 171 -17.87 -12.87 -13.21
C LYS A 171 -17.77 -12.64 -11.68
N TRP A 172 -16.56 -12.46 -11.15
CA TRP A 172 -16.32 -12.14 -9.74
C TRP A 172 -16.52 -10.64 -9.44
N THR A 173 -16.50 -9.77 -10.46
CA THR A 173 -16.78 -8.34 -10.32
C THR A 173 -18.26 -8.05 -10.11
N ASP A 174 -19.16 -8.87 -10.67
CA ASP A 174 -20.63 -8.71 -10.59
C ASP A 174 -21.19 -8.74 -9.16
N LYS A 175 -20.44 -9.28 -8.19
CA LYS A 175 -20.85 -9.34 -6.77
C LYS A 175 -20.64 -8.03 -6.00
N LEU A 176 -19.88 -7.09 -6.55
CA LEU A 176 -19.74 -5.74 -5.99
C LEU A 176 -20.93 -4.83 -6.37
N ASP A 177 -21.72 -5.22 -7.38
CA ASP A 177 -22.88 -4.48 -7.91
C ASP A 177 -24.19 -4.67 -7.12
N GLY A 178 -24.12 -5.02 -5.84
CA GLY A 178 -25.26 -4.84 -4.92
C GLY A 178 -25.59 -3.36 -4.67
N ASN A 179 -24.61 -2.49 -4.91
CA ASN A 179 -24.77 -1.04 -4.99
C ASN A 179 -24.44 -0.63 -6.43
N GLN A 180 -25.41 -0.75 -7.34
CA GLN A 180 -25.40 0.03 -8.57
C GLN A 180 -25.38 1.51 -8.18
N SER A 181 -24.19 2.07 -7.99
CA SER A 181 -23.99 3.51 -8.13
C SER A 181 -24.52 3.83 -9.52
N SER A 182 -25.54 4.66 -9.53
CA SER A 182 -26.27 5.03 -10.71
C SER A 182 -25.27 5.36 -11.81
N LYS A 183 -25.44 4.78 -13.01
CA LYS A 183 -24.85 5.28 -14.25
C LYS A 183 -25.29 6.73 -14.43
N SER A 184 -24.63 7.63 -13.73
CA SER A 184 -24.77 9.06 -13.95
C SER A 184 -24.12 9.27 -15.30
N LYS A 185 -24.94 9.56 -16.30
CA LYS A 185 -24.45 10.14 -17.54
C LYS A 185 -23.62 11.36 -17.13
N HIS A 186 -22.29 11.22 -17.18
CA HIS A 186 -21.36 12.27 -16.78
C HIS A 186 -21.60 13.49 -17.67
N THR A 187 -22.45 14.39 -17.17
CA THR A 187 -22.42 15.79 -17.58
C THR A 187 -21.11 16.29 -17.00
N ALA A 188 -20.20 16.76 -17.88
CA ALA A 188 -18.88 17.21 -17.50
C ALA A 188 -18.98 18.37 -16.49
N LEU A 189 -19.04 18.03 -15.20
CA LEU A 189 -18.71 18.97 -14.14
C LEU A 189 -17.20 19.20 -14.23
N SER A 190 -16.79 20.45 -14.04
CA SER A 190 -15.40 20.91 -14.14
C SER A 190 -14.42 20.25 -13.15
N ASN A 191 -14.89 19.31 -12.32
CA ASN A 191 -14.13 18.59 -11.29
C ASN A 191 -14.30 17.06 -11.35
N ASP A 192 -14.71 16.49 -12.49
CA ASP A 192 -14.80 15.03 -12.62
C ASP A 192 -13.42 14.38 -12.51
N PRO A 193 -13.15 13.52 -11.50
CA PRO A 193 -11.88 12.81 -11.36
C PRO A 193 -11.48 12.03 -12.62
N CYS A 194 -12.47 11.53 -13.37
CA CYS A 194 -12.26 10.79 -14.63
C CYS A 194 -11.68 11.66 -15.76
N SER A 195 -11.71 12.99 -15.63
CA SER A 195 -11.15 13.94 -16.60
C SER A 195 -9.79 14.53 -16.20
N GLN A 196 -9.32 14.22 -14.98
CA GLN A 196 -8.07 14.74 -14.43
C GLN A 196 -6.89 13.81 -14.73
N ARG A 197 -5.70 14.39 -14.89
CA ARG A 197 -4.46 13.62 -15.05
C ARG A 197 -4.01 13.08 -13.70
N VAL A 198 -3.79 11.77 -13.64
CA VAL A 198 -3.16 11.09 -12.50
C VAL A 198 -1.72 11.57 -12.36
N ALA A 199 -1.41 12.19 -11.22
CA ALA A 199 -0.09 12.75 -10.93
C ALA A 199 0.90 11.69 -10.44
N ALA A 200 0.41 10.61 -9.83
CA ALA A 200 1.23 9.49 -9.35
C ALA A 200 0.38 8.23 -9.16
N VAL A 201 1.04 7.07 -9.27
CA VAL A 201 0.43 5.78 -8.97
C VAL A 201 1.17 5.10 -7.82
N PHE A 202 0.42 4.51 -6.89
CA PHE A 202 0.92 3.82 -5.71
C PHE A 202 0.41 2.38 -5.69
N VAL A 203 1.30 1.42 -5.87
CA VAL A 203 1.01 0.00 -5.67
C VAL A 203 1.19 -0.29 -4.17
N VAL A 204 0.06 -0.27 -3.47
CA VAL A 204 -0.08 -0.36 -2.01
C VAL A 204 0.05 -1.81 -1.55
N SER A 205 -0.51 -2.74 -2.31
CA SER A 205 -0.54 -4.19 -2.03
C SER A 205 -0.63 -4.99 -3.33
N ASP A 206 -0.65 -6.32 -3.26
CA ASP A 206 -0.69 -7.17 -4.46
C ASP A 206 -1.94 -6.89 -5.31
N SER A 207 -1.75 -6.64 -6.61
CA SER A 207 -2.85 -6.54 -7.58
C SER A 207 -3.65 -7.85 -7.63
N VAL A 208 -4.98 -7.73 -7.67
CA VAL A 208 -5.91 -8.87 -7.76
C VAL A 208 -6.15 -9.26 -9.23
N ASP A 209 -6.24 -8.28 -10.12
CA ASP A 209 -6.53 -8.48 -11.53
C ASP A 209 -5.39 -7.95 -12.41
N TRP A 210 -4.35 -8.77 -12.55
CA TRP A 210 -3.14 -8.38 -13.26
C TRP A 210 -3.40 -7.97 -14.71
N SER A 211 -4.38 -8.60 -15.37
CA SER A 211 -4.67 -8.30 -16.77
C SER A 211 -5.18 -6.86 -16.96
N ARG A 212 -6.19 -6.47 -16.17
CA ARG A 212 -6.70 -5.10 -16.18
C ARG A 212 -5.67 -4.14 -15.62
N ASP A 213 -5.10 -4.45 -14.47
CA ASP A 213 -4.25 -3.49 -13.76
C ASP A 213 -2.99 -3.18 -14.57
N ILE A 214 -2.37 -4.15 -15.25
CA ILE A 214 -1.25 -3.89 -16.16
C ILE A 214 -1.69 -3.00 -17.33
N GLN A 215 -2.84 -3.26 -17.93
CA GLN A 215 -3.36 -2.45 -19.04
C GLN A 215 -3.58 -0.99 -18.61
N VAL A 216 -4.33 -0.79 -17.52
CA VAL A 216 -4.64 0.54 -16.97
C VAL A 216 -3.36 1.27 -16.55
N LEU A 217 -2.40 0.58 -15.92
CA LEU A 217 -1.10 1.15 -15.59
C LEU A 217 -0.33 1.57 -16.85
N CYS A 218 -0.30 0.74 -17.90
CA CYS A 218 0.35 1.12 -19.15
C CYS A 218 -0.31 2.36 -19.77
N ASP A 219 -1.64 2.45 -19.74
CA ASP A 219 -2.37 3.60 -20.26
C ASP A 219 -2.02 4.87 -19.48
N ILE A 220 -2.08 4.84 -18.15
CA ILE A 220 -1.68 5.96 -17.27
C ILE A 220 -0.24 6.40 -17.58
N LEU A 221 0.70 5.44 -17.65
CA LEU A 221 2.13 5.73 -17.78
C LEU A 221 2.49 6.26 -19.17
N ARG A 222 1.85 5.76 -20.24
CA ARG A 222 2.11 6.20 -21.62
C ARG A 222 1.46 7.55 -21.93
N THR A 223 0.29 7.82 -21.34
CA THR A 223 -0.54 8.97 -21.71
C THR A 223 -0.42 10.17 -20.76
N GLY A 224 0.53 10.10 -19.82
CA GLY A 224 0.75 11.16 -18.84
C GLY A 224 -0.44 11.36 -17.91
N GLY A 225 -1.00 10.26 -17.41
CA GLY A 225 -2.02 10.28 -16.36
C GLY A 225 -3.48 10.30 -16.82
N LEU A 226 -3.78 10.33 -18.12
CA LEU A 226 -5.16 10.31 -18.61
C LEU A 226 -5.28 9.41 -19.85
N PRO A 227 -5.77 8.16 -19.69
CA PRO A 227 -5.96 7.20 -20.77
C PRO A 227 -6.58 7.81 -22.01
N GLY A 228 -5.93 7.59 -23.15
CA GLY A 228 -6.26 8.23 -24.40
C GLY A 228 -5.21 7.94 -25.47
N LYS A 229 -5.23 8.72 -26.56
CA LYS A 229 -4.31 8.52 -27.70
C LYS A 229 -3.00 9.30 -27.57
N GLU A 230 -2.96 10.33 -26.73
CA GLU A 230 -1.81 11.23 -26.61
C GLU A 230 -0.73 10.61 -25.74
N ILE A 231 0.50 10.51 -26.25
CA ILE A 231 1.68 10.15 -25.46
C ILE A 231 2.16 11.40 -24.72
N ALA A 232 2.38 11.30 -23.42
CA ALA A 232 2.81 12.42 -22.59
C ALA A 232 3.81 11.99 -21.51
N HIS A 233 4.23 12.93 -20.66
CA HIS A 233 5.23 12.67 -19.64
C HIS A 233 4.72 11.67 -18.60
N GLN A 234 5.44 10.56 -18.44
CA GLN A 234 5.11 9.49 -17.51
C GLN A 234 5.02 9.97 -16.04
N PRO A 235 3.89 9.77 -15.34
CA PRO A 235 3.82 9.99 -13.90
C PRO A 235 4.64 8.94 -13.13
N PRO A 236 5.15 9.28 -11.92
CA PRO A 236 5.86 8.31 -11.08
C PRO A 236 4.95 7.16 -10.64
N LEU A 237 5.52 5.95 -10.66
CA LEU A 237 4.94 4.72 -10.14
C LEU A 237 5.75 4.25 -8.92
N PHE A 238 5.09 4.08 -7.78
CA PHE A 238 5.70 3.63 -6.53
C PHE A 238 5.20 2.24 -6.15
N PHE A 239 6.11 1.37 -5.71
CA PHE A 239 5.78 0.06 -5.16
C PHE A 239 6.11 0.01 -3.67
N ALA A 240 5.19 -0.54 -2.88
CA ALA A 240 5.32 -0.69 -1.43
C ALA A 240 6.45 -1.67 -1.05
N ASN A 241 6.64 -2.74 -1.82
CA ASN A 241 7.74 -3.68 -1.67
C ASN A 241 8.21 -4.21 -3.06
N ASP A 242 9.28 -5.01 -3.08
CA ASP A 242 9.87 -5.56 -4.31
C ASP A 242 10.12 -7.08 -4.21
N ASP A 243 9.35 -7.76 -3.36
CA ASP A 243 9.53 -9.20 -3.16
C ASP A 243 9.01 -9.96 -4.37
N LEU A 244 9.89 -10.74 -5.02
CA LEU A 244 9.52 -11.56 -6.17
C LEU A 244 8.45 -12.60 -5.79
N ALA A 245 8.62 -13.20 -4.62
CA ALA A 245 7.75 -14.25 -4.11
C ALA A 245 7.66 -14.18 -2.58
N TYR A 246 6.60 -14.78 -2.03
CA TYR A 246 6.38 -14.89 -0.59
C TYR A 246 5.76 -16.25 -0.23
N GLN A 247 5.98 -16.67 1.02
CA GLN A 247 5.42 -17.93 1.52
C GLN A 247 3.99 -17.72 2.03
N ALA A 248 3.01 -18.16 1.24
CA ALA A 248 1.60 -18.16 1.63
C ALA A 248 1.20 -19.48 2.33
N LEU A 249 -0.09 -19.81 2.32
CA LEU A 249 -0.60 -21.09 2.84
C LEU A 249 -0.21 -22.31 1.98
N PHE A 250 0.06 -22.09 0.68
CA PHE A 250 0.43 -23.17 -0.24
C PHE A 250 1.88 -23.63 0.01
N PRO A 251 2.24 -24.92 -0.17
CA PRO A 251 3.57 -25.43 0.16
C PRO A 251 4.75 -24.77 -0.58
N SER A 252 4.51 -24.19 -1.76
CA SER A 252 5.53 -23.45 -2.50
C SER A 252 5.21 -21.95 -2.57
N GLU A 253 6.28 -21.15 -2.63
CA GLU A 253 6.20 -19.68 -2.68
C GLU A 253 5.29 -19.19 -3.81
N ARG A 254 4.53 -18.14 -3.54
CA ARG A 254 3.62 -17.50 -4.50
C ARG A 254 4.24 -16.20 -4.99
N LEU A 255 3.95 -15.83 -6.22
CA LEU A 255 4.42 -14.57 -6.80
C LEU A 255 3.90 -13.38 -5.99
N GLY A 256 4.79 -12.45 -5.66
CA GLY A 256 4.50 -11.22 -4.93
C GLY A 256 4.49 -9.98 -5.82
N MET A 257 4.47 -8.83 -5.18
CA MET A 257 4.48 -7.51 -5.83
C MET A 257 5.70 -7.30 -6.75
N GLY A 258 6.86 -7.87 -6.43
CA GLY A 258 8.05 -7.79 -7.28
C GLY A 258 7.84 -8.48 -8.64
N ALA A 259 7.13 -9.61 -8.67
CA ALA A 259 6.75 -10.27 -9.93
C ALA A 259 5.77 -9.42 -10.73
N PHE A 260 4.78 -8.80 -10.07
CA PHE A 260 3.87 -7.85 -10.70
C PHE A 260 4.61 -6.65 -11.30
N ARG A 261 5.57 -6.07 -10.57
CA ARG A 261 6.42 -4.99 -11.08
C ARG A 261 7.17 -5.41 -12.34
N ILE A 262 7.79 -6.59 -12.34
CA ILE A 262 8.50 -7.13 -13.51
C ILE A 262 7.55 -7.29 -14.69
N ALA A 263 6.32 -7.79 -14.46
CA ALA A 263 5.31 -7.93 -15.51
C ALA A 263 4.91 -6.56 -16.11
N VAL A 264 4.59 -5.57 -15.27
CA VAL A 264 4.28 -4.20 -15.70
C VAL A 264 5.44 -3.61 -16.50
N GLU A 265 6.67 -3.71 -15.97
CA GLU A 265 7.87 -3.17 -16.61
C GLU A 265 8.14 -3.85 -17.96
N SER A 266 7.93 -5.16 -18.06
CA SER A 266 8.15 -5.92 -19.30
C SER A 266 7.12 -5.55 -20.36
N VAL A 267 5.83 -5.47 -20.00
CA VAL A 267 4.75 -5.11 -20.93
C VAL A 267 4.86 -3.65 -21.37
N PHE A 268 5.24 -2.75 -20.47
CA PHE A 268 5.39 -1.33 -20.79
C PHE A 268 6.53 -1.08 -21.79
N ASN A 269 7.64 -1.81 -21.66
CA ASN A 269 8.86 -1.66 -22.48
C ASN A 269 8.92 -2.53 -23.74
N ALA A 270 7.96 -3.46 -23.92
CA ALA A 270 7.84 -4.28 -25.13
C ALA A 270 7.43 -3.41 -26.35
#